data_AF-A0AAJ4AIV5-F1
#
_entry.id   AF-A0AAJ4AIV5-F1
#
_cell.length_a   1.000
_cell.length_b   1.000
_cell.length_c   1.000
_cell.angle_alpha   90.00
_cell.angle_beta   90.00
_cell.angle_gamma   90.00
#
_symmetry.space_group_name_H-M   'P 1'
#
loop_
_entity.id
_entity.type
_entity.pdbx_description
1 polymer ?
#
loop_
_entity_poly.entity_id
_entity_poly.type
_entity_poly.pdbx_seq_one_letter_code
_entity_poly.pdbx_strand_id
1 'polypeptide(L)'
;MALPIVIIGTGASGIAAAKAIRKINSEVELILITNGDGYTYTKPKLSLICKNDFDEQSLNIKNKKEIETTLSCSVLSNVQVISINTEESYIALDNNQKIAFHSLVIASGATPKKSTASLTSTFFIHSYNCIEGYRKLLKRIKNAKSVAIVGAGVVGCEIAYDLSCKLEQVYLLCNKELILKNTAPKSISNEIEHRLSQRNVKVLKNCEDISYKKEKSTNEIHFSSNQEKKILPVDLVIETIGIKPNVGFIEGSHININNGVIVNNQLKTNIDNIYALGDCASYKGKTISNLQFINKCALIISENIFDKKSKLEENNYNLFIKVGLPIINQTFTI
;
A
#
# COMPACT_ATOMS: atom_id res chain seq x y z
N MET A 1 14.78 26.89 20.16
CA MET A 1 14.93 25.43 19.93
C MET A 1 15.09 25.21 18.44
N ALA A 2 15.91 24.24 18.01
CA ALA A 2 15.97 23.88 16.60
C ALA A 2 14.61 23.30 16.17
N LEU A 3 14.15 23.62 14.96
CA LEU A 3 12.89 23.07 14.45
C LEU A 3 12.98 21.53 14.30
N PRO A 4 11.88 20.80 14.52
CA PRO A 4 11.90 19.34 14.49
C PRO A 4 12.03 18.78 13.07
N ILE A 5 12.41 17.51 12.99
CA ILE A 5 12.16 16.70 11.79
C ILE A 5 10.73 16.14 11.89
N VAL A 6 9.95 16.35 10.84
CA VAL A 6 8.56 15.89 10.79
C VAL A 6 8.40 14.79 9.74
N ILE A 7 7.71 13.71 10.11
CA ILE A 7 7.41 12.58 9.22
C ILE A 7 5.89 12.44 9.11
N ILE A 8 5.36 12.51 7.89
CA ILE A 8 3.94 12.28 7.61
C ILE A 8 3.74 10.80 7.32
N GLY A 9 3.25 10.05 8.30
CA GLY A 9 2.86 8.64 8.20
C GLY A 9 3.58 7.75 9.22
N THR A 10 2.83 6.83 9.84
CA THR A 10 3.35 5.79 10.77
C THR A 10 3.44 4.40 10.16
N GLY A 11 3.27 4.30 8.84
CA GLY A 11 3.47 3.05 8.09
C GLY A 11 4.95 2.64 8.02
N ALA A 12 5.23 1.53 7.33
CA ALA A 12 6.59 0.99 7.21
C ALA A 12 7.63 2.03 6.74
N SER A 13 7.25 2.90 5.81
CA SER A 13 8.10 4.01 5.33
C SER A 13 8.47 5.01 6.42
N GLY A 14 7.48 5.53 7.17
CA GLY A 14 7.73 6.51 8.21
C GLY A 14 8.52 5.93 9.38
N ILE A 15 8.21 4.68 9.76
CA ILE A 15 8.96 3.96 10.81
C ILE A 15 10.40 3.67 10.36
N ALA A 16 10.62 3.31 9.09
CA ALA A 16 11.97 3.12 8.57
C ALA A 16 12.77 4.44 8.59
N ALA A 17 12.16 5.54 8.14
CA ALA A 17 12.78 6.87 8.17
C ALA A 17 13.12 7.31 9.60
N ALA A 18 12.19 7.18 10.54
CA ALA A 18 12.40 7.49 11.95
C ALA A 18 13.56 6.68 12.56
N LYS A 19 13.60 5.37 12.31
CA LYS A 19 14.72 4.51 12.75
C LYS A 19 16.06 4.92 12.14
N ALA A 20 16.07 5.28 10.85
CA ALA A 20 17.28 5.70 10.16
C ALA A 20 17.80 7.04 10.70
N ILE A 21 16.91 8.01 10.93
CA ILE A 21 17.25 9.29 11.59
C ILE A 21 17.84 9.04 12.97
N ARG A 22 17.19 8.20 13.80
CA ARG A 22 17.66 7.88 15.16
C ARG A 22 19.03 7.19 15.21
N LYS A 23 19.42 6.47 14.16
CA LYS A 23 20.78 5.90 14.05
C LYS A 23 21.85 6.96 13.83
N ILE A 24 21.50 8.10 13.24
CA ILE A 24 22.45 9.20 12.97
C ILE A 24 22.41 10.22 14.11
N ASN A 25 21.22 10.54 14.64
CA ASN A 25 21.04 11.51 15.70
C ASN A 25 19.91 11.07 16.66
N SER A 26 20.27 10.74 17.90
CA SER A 26 19.34 10.30 18.95
C SER A 26 18.53 11.44 19.56
N GLU A 27 19.04 12.67 19.52
CA GLU A 27 18.53 13.82 20.29
C GLU A 27 17.64 14.75 19.47
N VAL A 28 17.71 14.71 18.12
CA VAL A 28 16.92 15.60 17.27
C VAL A 28 15.43 15.40 17.54
N GLU A 29 14.70 16.50 17.71
CA GLU A 29 13.26 16.44 17.91
C GLU A 29 12.59 15.81 16.67
N LEU A 30 11.76 14.79 16.89
CA LEU A 30 11.15 13.99 15.85
C LEU A 30 9.66 13.84 16.11
N ILE A 31 8.85 14.24 15.13
CA ILE A 31 7.39 14.17 15.19
C ILE A 31 6.89 13.31 14.03
N LEU A 32 6.15 12.25 14.35
CA LEU A 32 5.42 11.44 13.37
C LEU A 32 3.95 11.83 13.42
N ILE A 33 3.31 11.98 12.26
CA ILE A 33 1.91 12.41 12.15
C ILE A 33 1.14 11.39 11.33
N THR A 34 -0.05 11.03 11.78
CA THR A 34 -0.91 10.08 11.06
C THR A 34 -2.38 10.36 11.32
N ASN A 35 -3.19 10.23 10.27
CA ASN A 35 -4.64 10.29 10.39
C ASN A 35 -5.26 8.99 10.95
N GLY A 36 -4.45 7.96 11.18
CA GLY A 36 -4.85 6.73 11.85
C GLY A 36 -4.56 6.74 13.36
N ASP A 37 -4.76 5.60 13.99
CA ASP A 37 -4.60 5.36 15.44
C ASP A 37 -3.16 5.47 15.98
N GLY A 38 -2.17 5.63 15.10
CA GLY A 38 -0.75 5.65 15.48
C GLY A 38 -0.08 4.28 15.45
N TYR A 39 -0.76 3.23 15.00
CA TYR A 39 -0.20 1.88 14.97
C TYR A 39 0.67 1.67 13.73
N THR A 40 1.55 0.68 13.84
CA THR A 40 2.30 0.15 12.69
C THR A 40 2.29 -1.37 12.73
N TYR A 41 2.32 -2.01 11.55
CA TYR A 41 2.28 -3.46 11.40
C TYR A 41 2.85 -3.88 10.04
N THR A 42 3.13 -5.18 9.90
CA THR A 42 3.71 -5.76 8.68
C THR A 42 2.64 -5.96 7.61
N LYS A 43 2.25 -4.89 6.92
CA LYS A 43 1.18 -4.88 5.90
C LYS A 43 1.29 -5.96 4.82
N PRO A 44 2.49 -6.35 4.30
CA PRO A 44 2.58 -7.45 3.33
C PRO A 44 2.11 -8.82 3.84
N LYS A 45 1.99 -9.01 5.16
CA LYS A 45 1.46 -10.26 5.76
C LYS A 45 -0.06 -10.35 5.68
N LEU A 46 -0.77 -9.25 5.39
CA LEU A 46 -2.23 -9.28 5.28
C LEU A 46 -2.70 -10.25 4.17
N SER A 47 -1.85 -10.66 3.21
CA SER A 47 -2.27 -11.48 2.04
C SER A 47 -2.06 -12.97 2.29
N LEU A 48 -1.62 -13.29 3.51
CA LEU A 48 -1.50 -14.64 4.02
C LEU A 48 -2.73 -14.91 4.90
N ILE A 49 -3.88 -15.07 4.23
CA ILE A 49 -5.22 -15.31 4.79
C ILE A 49 -5.39 -16.79 5.25
N CYS A 50 -4.55 -17.72 4.80
CA CYS A 50 -4.77 -19.14 5.07
C CYS A 50 -3.84 -19.70 6.14
N LYS A 51 -2.65 -19.11 6.31
CA LYS A 51 -1.65 -19.60 7.28
C LYS A 51 -2.04 -19.23 8.73
N ASN A 52 -2.14 -20.26 9.58
CA ASN A 52 -2.15 -20.24 11.06
C ASN A 52 -3.35 -19.62 11.78
N ASP A 53 -4.61 -19.97 11.45
CA ASP A 53 -5.80 -19.55 12.24
C ASP A 53 -5.84 -18.05 12.63
N PHE A 54 -5.15 -17.22 11.86
CA PHE A 54 -4.92 -15.81 12.12
C PHE A 54 -4.51 -15.43 13.52
N ASP A 55 -3.20 -15.41 13.71
CA ASP A 55 -2.62 -14.70 14.83
C ASP A 55 -2.30 -13.24 14.43
N GLU A 56 -3.05 -12.28 14.97
CA GLU A 56 -2.74 -10.85 14.83
C GLU A 56 -1.34 -10.52 15.38
N GLN A 57 -0.83 -11.28 16.34
CA GLN A 57 0.53 -11.09 16.88
C GLN A 57 1.59 -11.32 15.78
N SER A 58 1.30 -12.18 14.80
CA SER A 58 2.19 -12.42 13.66
C SER A 58 2.40 -11.17 12.78
N LEU A 59 1.51 -10.18 12.85
CA LEU A 59 1.64 -8.93 12.10
C LEU A 59 2.68 -7.96 12.69
N ASN A 60 3.24 -8.27 13.87
CA ASN A 60 4.19 -7.41 14.60
C ASN A 60 3.61 -6.00 14.78
N ILE A 61 2.39 -5.97 15.32
CA ILE A 61 1.66 -4.74 15.59
C ILE A 61 2.35 -4.01 16.74
N LYS A 62 2.69 -2.74 16.54
CA LYS A 62 3.14 -1.85 17.62
C LYS A 62 2.18 -0.69 17.75
N ASN A 63 1.78 -0.40 18.97
CA ASN A 63 0.94 0.75 19.26
C ASN A 63 1.76 2.05 19.32
N LYS A 64 1.04 3.17 19.44
CA LYS A 64 1.62 4.52 19.55
C LYS A 64 2.70 4.62 20.64
N LYS A 65 2.40 4.19 21.87
CA LYS A 65 3.31 4.31 23.02
C LYS A 65 4.60 3.52 22.82
N GLU A 66 4.50 2.33 22.24
CA GLU A 66 5.67 1.52 21.89
C GLU A 66 6.56 2.22 20.85
N ILE A 67 5.96 2.86 19.85
CA ILE A 67 6.69 3.62 18.82
C ILE A 67 7.39 4.83 19.46
N GLU A 68 6.66 5.64 20.23
CA GLU A 68 7.19 6.82 20.93
C GLU A 68 8.36 6.46 21.84
N THR A 69 8.22 5.38 22.62
CA THR A 69 9.26 4.91 23.54
C THR A 69 10.47 4.35 22.79
N THR A 70 10.26 3.51 21.77
CA THR A 70 11.36 2.84 21.05
C THR A 70 12.16 3.82 20.19
N LEU A 71 11.51 4.85 19.67
CA LEU A 71 12.10 5.81 18.74
C LEU A 71 12.36 7.18 19.37
N SER A 72 12.12 7.35 20.67
CA SER A 72 12.23 8.64 21.38
C SER A 72 11.59 9.78 20.57
N CYS A 73 10.34 9.63 20.16
CA CYS A 73 9.64 10.58 19.28
C CYS A 73 8.24 10.90 19.80
N SER A 74 7.63 11.96 19.26
CA SER A 74 6.20 12.25 19.46
C SER A 74 5.38 11.71 18.30
N VAL A 75 4.25 11.06 18.57
CA VAL A 75 3.31 10.60 17.55
C VAL A 75 1.98 11.35 17.67
N LEU A 76 1.65 12.16 16.68
CA LEU A 76 0.33 12.80 16.56
C LEU A 76 -0.57 11.88 15.74
N SER A 77 -1.48 11.17 16.43
CA SER A 77 -2.44 10.25 15.84
C SER A 77 -3.83 10.86 15.74
N ASN A 78 -4.67 10.33 14.85
CA ASN A 78 -6.02 10.81 14.54
C ASN A 78 -6.05 12.28 14.11
N VAL A 79 -4.99 12.74 13.45
CA VAL A 79 -4.85 14.12 12.95
C VAL A 79 -4.38 14.06 11.51
N GLN A 80 -5.04 14.80 10.61
CA GLN A 80 -4.71 14.81 9.19
C GLN A 80 -3.91 16.06 8.81
N VAL A 81 -2.82 15.88 8.07
CA VAL A 81 -2.15 16.98 7.37
C VAL A 81 -3.01 17.41 6.19
N ILE A 82 -3.40 18.69 6.16
CA ILE A 82 -4.29 19.24 5.13
C ILE A 82 -3.56 20.11 4.11
N SER A 83 -2.43 20.73 4.49
CA SER A 83 -1.58 21.49 3.57
C SER A 83 -0.12 21.54 4.03
N ILE A 84 0.78 21.81 3.08
CA ILE A 84 2.19 22.14 3.33
C ILE A 84 2.43 23.57 2.83
N ASN A 85 2.96 24.43 3.70
CA ASN A 85 3.49 25.73 3.30
C ASN A 85 5.02 25.64 3.23
N THR A 86 5.56 25.76 2.02
CA THR A 86 6.99 25.60 1.74
C THR A 86 7.79 26.88 1.93
N GLU A 87 7.14 28.05 1.87
CA GLU A 87 7.79 29.34 2.10
C GLU A 87 8.10 29.56 3.58
N GLU A 88 7.13 29.26 4.45
CA GLU A 88 7.24 29.39 5.91
C GLU A 88 7.67 28.08 6.60
N SER A 89 7.86 26.99 5.84
CA SER A 89 8.29 25.67 6.35
C SER A 89 7.43 25.10 7.48
N TYR A 90 6.12 25.02 7.26
CA TYR A 90 5.19 24.36 8.18
C TYR A 90 4.15 23.49 7.48
N ILE A 91 3.57 22.56 8.23
CA ILE A 91 2.38 21.82 7.83
C ILE A 91 1.16 22.28 8.63
N ALA A 92 0.01 22.36 7.98
CA ALA A 92 -1.26 22.63 8.65
C ALA A 92 -2.03 21.33 8.86
N LEU A 93 -2.68 21.22 10.02
CA LEU A 93 -3.47 20.08 10.42
C LEU A 93 -4.98 20.40 10.40
N ASP A 94 -5.81 19.38 10.30
CA ASP A 94 -7.27 19.48 10.32
C ASP A 94 -7.86 19.98 11.64
N ASN A 95 -7.07 20.00 12.70
CA ASN A 95 -7.40 20.58 14.00
C ASN A 95 -6.93 22.04 14.16
N ASN A 96 -6.61 22.73 13.05
CA ASN A 96 -6.09 24.11 12.98
C ASN A 96 -4.70 24.33 13.57
N GLN A 97 -4.00 23.28 14.01
CA GLN A 97 -2.61 23.41 14.45
C GLN A 97 -1.67 23.55 13.25
N LYS A 98 -0.59 24.32 13.44
CA LYS A 98 0.54 24.41 12.51
C LYS A 98 1.78 23.84 13.19
N ILE A 99 2.53 23.02 12.45
CA ILE A 99 3.80 22.45 12.92
C ILE A 99 4.89 22.91 11.96
N ALA A 100 5.76 23.79 12.44
CA ALA A 100 6.97 24.17 11.73
C ALA A 100 7.97 23.02 11.76
N PHE A 101 8.79 22.90 10.71
CA PHE A 101 9.77 21.82 10.57
C PHE A 101 11.09 22.34 10.02
N HIS A 102 12.18 21.69 10.42
CA HIS A 102 13.48 21.83 9.77
C HIS A 102 13.52 20.97 8.49
N SER A 103 13.04 19.73 8.57
CA SER A 103 12.93 18.82 7.44
C SER A 103 11.62 18.07 7.49
N LEU A 104 11.05 17.80 6.32
CA LEU A 104 9.80 17.07 6.15
C LEU A 104 10.03 15.78 5.35
N VAL A 105 9.59 14.65 5.91
CA VAL A 105 9.58 13.35 5.21
C VAL A 105 8.15 12.94 4.93
N ILE A 106 7.78 12.93 3.65
CA ILE A 106 6.46 12.52 3.19
C ILE A 106 6.46 11.00 3.02
N ALA A 107 5.75 10.31 3.92
CA ALA A 107 5.59 8.85 3.96
C ALA A 107 4.10 8.46 4.03
N SER A 108 3.23 9.26 3.39
CA SER A 108 1.77 9.20 3.46
C SER A 108 1.15 7.96 2.79
N GLY A 109 1.98 7.17 2.10
CA GLY A 109 1.58 5.92 1.46
C GLY A 109 0.55 6.10 0.35
N ALA A 110 -0.32 5.11 0.18
CA ALA A 110 -1.35 5.11 -0.84
C ALA A 110 -2.64 4.46 -0.34
N THR A 111 -3.76 4.83 -0.95
CA THR A 111 -5.09 4.29 -0.68
C THR A 111 -5.55 3.44 -1.87
N PRO A 112 -6.24 2.30 -1.69
CA PRO A 112 -6.73 1.52 -2.82
C PRO A 112 -7.70 2.33 -3.66
N LYS A 113 -7.60 2.16 -4.98
CA LYS A 113 -8.59 2.68 -5.91
C LYS A 113 -9.93 2.00 -5.62
N LYS A 114 -11.02 2.76 -5.71
CA LYS A 114 -12.39 2.25 -5.60
C LYS A 114 -13.01 2.26 -7.00
N SER A 115 -13.70 1.20 -7.38
CA SER A 115 -14.50 1.23 -8.60
C SER A 115 -15.68 2.19 -8.44
N THR A 116 -16.15 2.78 -9.54
CA THR A 116 -17.41 3.54 -9.55
C THR A 116 -18.60 2.61 -9.30
N ALA A 117 -18.50 1.35 -9.73
CA ALA A 117 -19.49 0.31 -9.45
C ALA A 117 -19.62 -0.03 -7.95
N SER A 118 -18.62 0.31 -7.14
CA SER A 118 -18.62 0.11 -5.69
C SER A 118 -19.58 1.06 -4.94
N LEU A 119 -20.05 2.12 -5.60
CA LEU A 119 -20.79 3.22 -4.97
C LEU A 119 -22.31 2.94 -4.85
N THR A 120 -22.81 1.87 -5.46
CA THR A 120 -24.22 1.44 -5.42
C THR A 120 -24.50 0.50 -4.23
N SER A 121 -24.35 1.06 -3.03
CA SER A 121 -25.03 0.74 -1.76
C SER A 121 -25.11 -0.67 -1.16
N THR A 122 -24.58 -1.77 -1.70
CA THR A 122 -24.77 -3.10 -1.03
C THR A 122 -23.61 -4.11 -1.03
N PHE A 123 -22.49 -3.79 -1.69
CA PHE A 123 -21.30 -4.64 -1.70
C PHE A 123 -20.20 -4.05 -0.83
N PHE A 124 -19.84 -4.73 0.25
CA PHE A 124 -18.62 -4.38 0.98
C PHE A 124 -17.41 -4.86 0.22
N ILE A 125 -16.97 -4.02 -0.70
CA ILE A 125 -15.66 -4.14 -1.31
C ILE A 125 -14.62 -3.89 -0.23
N HIS A 126 -13.89 -4.95 0.11
CA HIS A 126 -12.76 -4.84 1.01
C HIS A 126 -11.61 -4.14 0.29
N SER A 127 -11.52 -2.82 0.52
CA SER A 127 -10.32 -2.05 0.29
C SER A 127 -9.25 -2.57 1.25
N TYR A 128 -8.47 -3.50 0.74
CA TYR A 128 -7.44 -4.25 1.44
C TYR A 128 -6.23 -3.32 1.65
N ASN A 129 -6.18 -2.63 2.80
CA ASN A 129 -5.10 -1.67 3.08
C ASN A 129 -4.85 -1.35 4.56
N CYS A 130 -5.77 -1.72 5.44
CA CYS A 130 -5.68 -1.45 6.88
C CYS A 130 -6.06 -2.69 7.71
N ILE A 131 -5.66 -2.69 8.98
CA ILE A 131 -5.90 -3.81 9.91
C ILE A 131 -7.40 -4.00 10.19
N GLU A 132 -8.18 -2.93 10.23
CA GLU A 132 -9.64 -2.98 10.43
C GLU A 132 -10.33 -3.63 9.24
N GLY A 133 -9.91 -3.27 8.03
CA GLY A 133 -10.40 -3.86 6.78
C GLY A 133 -10.12 -5.35 6.74
N TYR A 134 -8.91 -5.74 7.16
CA TYR A 134 -8.51 -7.13 7.31
C TYR A 134 -9.37 -7.89 8.34
N ARG A 135 -9.52 -7.38 9.57
CA ARG A 135 -10.37 -7.98 10.61
C ARG A 135 -11.80 -8.23 10.13
N LYS A 136 -12.39 -7.27 9.40
CA LYS A 136 -13.74 -7.40 8.82
C LYS A 136 -13.80 -8.50 7.75
N LEU A 137 -12.77 -8.61 6.91
CA LEU A 137 -12.65 -9.66 5.90
C LEU A 137 -12.59 -11.04 6.55
N LEU A 138 -11.80 -11.21 7.62
CA LEU A 138 -11.67 -12.50 8.32
C LEU A 138 -13.01 -13.01 8.87
N LYS A 139 -13.83 -12.13 9.45
CA LYS A 139 -15.15 -12.49 9.96
C LYS A 139 -16.09 -13.00 8.86
N ARG A 140 -15.97 -12.44 7.65
CA ARG A 140 -16.83 -12.77 6.51
C ARG A 140 -16.42 -14.05 5.81
N ILE A 141 -15.12 -14.30 5.68
CA ILE A 141 -14.60 -15.52 5.06
C ILE A 141 -15.10 -16.78 5.79
N LYS A 142 -15.31 -16.72 7.11
CA LYS A 142 -15.79 -17.87 7.90
C LYS A 142 -17.09 -18.50 7.39
N ASN A 143 -17.97 -17.70 6.77
CA ASN A 143 -19.28 -18.16 6.31
C ASN A 143 -19.40 -18.18 4.77
N ALA A 144 -18.32 -17.90 4.05
CA ALA A 144 -18.31 -17.85 2.60
C ALA A 144 -17.86 -19.19 2.01
N LYS A 145 -18.43 -19.55 0.87
CA LYS A 145 -18.01 -20.70 0.05
C LYS A 145 -17.27 -20.24 -1.20
N SER A 146 -17.59 -19.05 -1.70
CA SER A 146 -17.06 -18.51 -2.93
C SER A 146 -16.61 -17.05 -2.79
N VAL A 147 -15.53 -16.69 -3.49
CA VAL A 147 -15.05 -15.31 -3.56
C VAL A 147 -14.68 -14.94 -4.99
N ALA A 148 -14.96 -13.70 -5.38
CA ALA A 148 -14.39 -13.09 -6.56
C ALA A 148 -13.42 -11.97 -6.19
N ILE A 149 -12.24 -12.02 -6.80
CA ILE A 149 -11.18 -11.04 -6.62
C ILE A 149 -11.07 -10.26 -7.92
N VAL A 150 -11.38 -8.96 -7.87
CA VAL A 150 -11.36 -8.08 -9.03
C VAL A 150 -10.04 -7.33 -9.05
N GLY A 151 -9.17 -7.68 -10.01
CA GLY A 151 -7.86 -7.08 -10.20
C GLY A 151 -6.72 -8.08 -10.03
N ALA A 152 -6.23 -8.63 -11.14
CA ALA A 152 -5.16 -9.63 -11.16
C ALA A 152 -3.74 -9.02 -11.10
N GLY A 153 -3.52 -8.08 -10.17
CA GLY A 153 -2.19 -7.62 -9.77
C GLY A 153 -1.53 -8.57 -8.76
N VAL A 154 -0.38 -8.20 -8.20
CA VAL A 154 0.37 -9.04 -7.23
C VAL A 154 -0.51 -9.44 -6.06
N VAL A 155 -1.14 -8.45 -5.40
CA VAL A 155 -2.01 -8.68 -4.24
C VAL A 155 -3.20 -9.57 -4.59
N GLY A 156 -3.82 -9.37 -5.76
CA GLY A 156 -4.96 -10.18 -6.20
C GLY A 156 -4.58 -11.64 -6.43
N CYS A 157 -3.43 -11.90 -7.06
CA CYS A 157 -2.94 -13.26 -7.27
C CYS A 157 -2.57 -13.95 -5.95
N GLU A 158 -1.92 -13.23 -5.02
CA GLU A 158 -1.59 -13.75 -3.69
C GLU A 158 -2.84 -14.11 -2.90
N ILE A 159 -3.82 -13.21 -2.83
CA ILE A 159 -5.09 -13.45 -2.12
C ILE A 159 -5.85 -14.61 -2.78
N ALA A 160 -5.86 -14.71 -4.12
CA ALA A 160 -6.53 -15.79 -4.83
C ALA A 160 -5.90 -17.15 -4.50
N TYR A 161 -4.58 -17.24 -4.57
CA TYR A 161 -3.86 -18.45 -4.22
C TYR A 161 -4.09 -18.83 -2.76
N ASP A 162 -4.01 -17.85 -1.87
CA ASP A 162 -4.09 -18.10 -0.45
C ASP A 162 -5.51 -18.52 -0.05
N LEU A 163 -6.57 -17.81 -0.48
CA LEU A 163 -7.97 -18.18 -0.21
C LEU A 163 -8.42 -19.52 -0.81
N SER A 164 -7.71 -20.01 -1.83
CA SER A 164 -7.97 -21.32 -2.45
C SER A 164 -7.88 -22.50 -1.48
N CYS A 165 -7.22 -22.29 -0.32
CA CYS A 165 -7.11 -23.30 0.72
C CYS A 165 -8.34 -23.42 1.62
N LYS A 166 -9.18 -22.37 1.69
CA LYS A 166 -10.30 -22.25 2.66
C LYS A 166 -11.67 -22.25 2.00
N LEU A 167 -11.78 -21.69 0.80
CA LEU A 167 -13.05 -21.53 0.10
C LEU A 167 -13.24 -22.66 -0.91
N GLU A 168 -14.49 -22.99 -1.22
CA GLU A 168 -14.84 -24.02 -2.21
C GLU A 168 -14.49 -23.55 -3.64
N GLN A 169 -14.62 -22.24 -3.92
CA GLN A 169 -14.35 -21.68 -5.24
C GLN A 169 -13.78 -20.25 -5.16
N VAL A 170 -12.72 -19.99 -5.91
CA VAL A 170 -12.13 -18.64 -6.06
C VAL A 170 -12.18 -18.22 -7.51
N TYR A 171 -12.62 -16.99 -7.78
CA TYR A 171 -12.56 -16.37 -9.11
C TYR A 171 -11.59 -15.19 -9.09
N LEU A 172 -10.67 -15.13 -10.05
CA LEU A 172 -9.75 -14.01 -10.24
C LEU A 172 -10.08 -13.30 -11.54
N LEU A 173 -10.67 -12.11 -11.46
CA LEU A 173 -11.08 -11.32 -12.61
C LEU A 173 -9.94 -10.38 -13.03
N CYS A 174 -9.60 -10.43 -14.31
CA CYS A 174 -8.59 -9.61 -14.96
C CYS A 174 -9.21 -8.88 -16.16
N ASN A 175 -9.05 -7.56 -16.23
CA ASN A 175 -9.47 -6.75 -17.38
C ASN A 175 -8.45 -6.75 -18.54
N LYS A 176 -7.53 -7.73 -18.54
CA LYS A 176 -6.47 -7.90 -19.54
C LYS A 176 -6.39 -9.37 -19.94
N GLU A 177 -5.64 -9.60 -21.02
CA GLU A 177 -5.29 -10.93 -21.54
C GLU A 177 -4.29 -11.70 -20.67
N LEU A 178 -3.57 -11.00 -19.78
CA LEU A 178 -2.54 -11.54 -18.90
C LEU A 178 -2.71 -10.93 -17.50
N ILE A 179 -2.65 -11.78 -16.48
CA ILE A 179 -2.45 -11.33 -15.11
C ILE A 179 -1.09 -10.63 -14.99
N LEU A 180 -0.93 -9.72 -14.02
CA LEU A 180 0.34 -9.02 -13.76
C LEU A 180 0.94 -8.27 -14.96
N LYS A 181 0.16 -7.96 -16.02
CA LYS A 181 0.65 -7.36 -17.27
C LYS A 181 1.55 -6.13 -17.10
N ASN A 182 1.30 -5.31 -16.08
CA ASN A 182 2.08 -4.08 -15.81
C ASN A 182 3.20 -4.29 -14.78
N THR A 183 3.32 -5.48 -14.21
CA THR A 183 4.16 -5.75 -13.03
C THR A 183 5.14 -6.87 -13.23
N ALA A 184 4.89 -7.84 -14.12
CA ALA A 184 5.80 -8.97 -14.32
C ALA A 184 5.89 -9.36 -15.81
N PRO A 185 7.03 -9.95 -16.23
CA PRO A 185 7.14 -10.56 -17.55
C PRO A 185 6.08 -11.64 -17.80
N LYS A 186 5.80 -11.93 -19.07
CA LYS A 186 4.83 -12.95 -19.49
C LYS A 186 5.13 -14.33 -18.91
N SER A 187 6.41 -14.71 -18.82
CA SER A 187 6.84 -15.98 -18.23
C SER A 187 6.40 -16.14 -16.77
N ILE A 188 6.59 -15.10 -15.95
CA ILE A 188 6.15 -15.07 -14.55
C ILE A 188 4.63 -15.08 -14.46
N SER A 189 3.96 -14.36 -15.35
CA SER A 189 2.49 -14.34 -15.40
C SER A 189 1.91 -15.73 -15.71
N ASN A 190 2.50 -16.44 -16.67
CA ASN A 190 2.09 -17.81 -17.03
C ASN A 190 2.35 -18.80 -15.89
N GLU A 191 3.50 -18.71 -15.22
CA GLU A 191 3.84 -19.56 -14.07
C GLU A 191 2.83 -19.36 -12.93
N ILE A 192 2.46 -18.12 -12.63
CA ILE A 192 1.45 -17.81 -11.60
C ILE A 192 0.07 -18.33 -12.01
N GLU A 193 -0.34 -18.12 -13.26
CA GLU A 193 -1.62 -18.63 -13.78
C GLU A 193 -1.67 -20.17 -13.70
N HIS A 194 -0.57 -20.85 -14.02
CA HIS A 194 -0.44 -22.30 -13.87
C HIS A 194 -0.62 -22.74 -12.41
N ARG A 195 0.08 -22.12 -11.46
CA ARG A 195 -0.06 -22.45 -10.02
C ARG A 195 -1.46 -22.19 -9.48
N LEU A 196 -2.14 -21.15 -9.97
CA LEU A 196 -3.53 -20.87 -9.61
C LEU A 196 -4.47 -21.95 -10.18
N SER A 197 -4.25 -22.40 -11.42
CA SER A 197 -5.05 -23.45 -12.08
C SER A 197 -4.92 -24.84 -11.42
N GLN A 198 -3.82 -25.09 -10.71
CA GLN A 198 -3.64 -26.29 -9.88
C GLN A 198 -4.45 -26.26 -8.57
N ARG A 199 -5.15 -25.16 -8.31
CA ARG A 199 -6.07 -24.96 -7.18
C ARG A 199 -7.49 -24.76 -7.70
N ASN A 200 -8.44 -24.53 -6.81
CA ASN A 200 -9.81 -24.15 -7.18
C ASN A 200 -9.95 -22.66 -7.57
N VAL A 201 -8.91 -22.09 -8.21
CA VAL A 201 -8.92 -20.71 -8.70
C VAL A 201 -9.23 -20.69 -10.18
N LYS A 202 -10.34 -20.06 -10.56
CA LYS A 202 -10.70 -19.80 -11.95
C LYS A 202 -10.30 -18.38 -12.34
N VAL A 203 -9.33 -18.25 -13.24
CA VAL A 203 -8.92 -16.96 -13.79
C VAL A 203 -9.85 -16.58 -14.95
N LEU A 204 -10.53 -15.44 -14.82
CA LEU A 204 -11.41 -14.87 -15.83
C LEU A 204 -10.71 -13.65 -16.44
N LYS A 205 -10.38 -13.73 -17.72
CA LYS A 205 -9.59 -12.71 -18.44
C LYS A 205 -10.49 -11.85 -19.32
N ASN A 206 -9.97 -10.70 -19.76
CA ASN A 206 -10.72 -9.73 -20.57
C ASN A 206 -12.11 -9.40 -19.99
N CYS A 207 -12.19 -9.22 -18.65
CA CYS A 207 -13.40 -8.84 -17.96
C CYS A 207 -13.52 -7.30 -17.93
N GLU A 208 -14.52 -6.77 -18.62
CA GLU A 208 -14.81 -5.34 -18.78
C GLU A 208 -16.17 -5.00 -18.14
N ASP A 209 -16.51 -3.71 -18.02
CA ASP A 209 -17.79 -3.21 -17.51
C ASP A 209 -18.25 -3.85 -16.18
N ILE A 210 -17.30 -4.11 -15.27
CA ILE A 210 -17.56 -4.81 -14.03
C ILE A 210 -18.49 -3.97 -13.14
N SER A 211 -19.62 -4.56 -12.76
CA SER A 211 -20.60 -4.00 -11.84
C SER A 211 -21.09 -5.03 -10.82
N TYR A 212 -21.68 -4.54 -9.73
CA TYR A 212 -22.08 -5.37 -8.59
C TYR A 212 -23.58 -5.23 -8.35
N LYS A 213 -24.26 -6.36 -8.17
CA LYS A 213 -25.70 -6.40 -7.86
C LYS A 213 -25.93 -7.32 -6.69
N LYS A 214 -26.66 -6.85 -5.68
CA LYS A 214 -27.11 -7.70 -4.57
C LYS A 214 -28.54 -8.14 -4.85
N GLU A 215 -28.73 -9.42 -5.07
CA GLU A 215 -30.06 -10.03 -5.18
C GLU A 215 -30.37 -10.84 -3.93
N LYS A 216 -31.35 -10.40 -3.13
CA LYS A 216 -31.84 -11.09 -1.92
C LYS A 216 -30.71 -11.61 -1.00
N SER A 217 -30.26 -12.84 -1.22
CA SER A 217 -29.25 -13.58 -0.45
C SER A 217 -27.90 -13.79 -1.16
N THR A 218 -27.76 -13.44 -2.44
CA THR A 218 -26.54 -13.69 -3.25
C THR A 218 -25.95 -12.41 -3.81
N ASN A 219 -24.62 -12.35 -3.80
CA ASN A 219 -23.86 -11.28 -4.41
C ASN A 219 -23.56 -11.68 -5.87
N GLU A 220 -23.94 -10.87 -6.85
CA GLU A 220 -23.60 -11.07 -8.26
C GLU A 220 -22.58 -10.05 -8.76
N ILE A 221 -21.60 -10.53 -9.52
CA ILE A 221 -20.75 -9.69 -10.38
C ILE A 221 -21.27 -9.79 -11.80
N HIS A 222 -21.53 -8.64 -12.40
CA HIS A 222 -21.90 -8.49 -13.80
C HIS A 222 -20.68 -7.96 -14.54
N PHE A 223 -20.30 -8.56 -15.66
CA PHE A 223 -19.17 -8.11 -16.47
C PHE A 223 -19.35 -8.49 -17.93
N SER A 224 -18.70 -7.76 -18.82
CA SER A 224 -18.58 -8.09 -20.24
C SER A 224 -17.30 -8.90 -20.47
N SER A 225 -17.35 -9.96 -21.26
CA SER A 225 -16.15 -10.65 -21.73
C SER A 225 -16.38 -11.15 -23.16
N ASN A 226 -15.47 -10.81 -24.07
CA ASN A 226 -15.63 -11.06 -25.50
C ASN A 226 -16.99 -10.58 -26.04
N GLN A 227 -17.41 -9.36 -25.66
CA GLN A 227 -18.70 -8.74 -26.03
C GLN A 227 -19.96 -9.46 -25.49
N GLU A 228 -19.81 -10.52 -24.69
CA GLU A 228 -20.93 -11.19 -24.03
C GLU A 228 -21.07 -10.73 -22.58
N LYS A 229 -22.31 -10.43 -22.16
CA LYS A 229 -22.61 -10.16 -20.75
C LYS A 229 -22.59 -11.47 -19.96
N LYS A 230 -21.89 -11.47 -18.83
CA LYS A 230 -21.77 -12.57 -17.89
C LYS A 230 -22.23 -12.13 -16.51
N ILE A 231 -22.84 -13.07 -15.80
CA ILE A 231 -23.27 -12.92 -14.41
C ILE A 231 -22.58 -14.01 -13.61
N LEU A 232 -21.97 -13.63 -12.48
CA LEU A 232 -21.23 -14.53 -11.62
C LEU A 232 -21.73 -14.38 -10.18
N PRO A 233 -22.50 -15.35 -9.66
CA PRO A 233 -22.87 -15.38 -8.25
C PRO A 233 -21.68 -15.77 -7.39
N VAL A 234 -21.45 -15.05 -6.31
CA VAL A 234 -20.41 -15.28 -5.30
C VAL A 234 -20.91 -14.88 -3.92
N ASP A 235 -20.23 -15.30 -2.86
CA ASP A 235 -20.56 -14.85 -1.50
C ASP A 235 -19.81 -13.56 -1.14
N LEU A 236 -18.57 -13.42 -1.61
CA LEU A 236 -17.68 -12.29 -1.29
C LEU A 236 -17.02 -11.69 -2.53
N VAL A 237 -16.76 -10.38 -2.46
CA VAL A 237 -15.98 -9.65 -3.47
C VAL A 237 -14.85 -8.88 -2.81
N ILE A 238 -13.64 -9.00 -3.38
CA ILE A 238 -12.44 -8.26 -2.96
C ILE A 238 -11.93 -7.47 -4.17
N GLU A 239 -11.78 -6.16 -4.06
CA GLU A 239 -11.14 -5.36 -5.11
C GLU A 239 -9.65 -5.15 -4.82
N THR A 240 -8.82 -5.48 -5.80
CA THR A 240 -7.37 -5.30 -5.84
C THR A 240 -6.96 -4.57 -7.11
N ILE A 241 -7.75 -3.58 -7.54
CA ILE A 241 -7.60 -2.82 -8.79
C ILE A 241 -6.51 -1.72 -8.76
N GLY A 242 -5.59 -1.81 -7.79
CA GLY A 242 -4.47 -0.91 -7.62
C GLY A 242 -4.67 0.16 -6.54
N ILE A 243 -3.67 1.01 -6.39
CA ILE A 243 -3.57 2.04 -5.34
C ILE A 243 -3.38 3.42 -5.96
N LYS A 244 -3.73 4.46 -5.21
CA LYS A 244 -3.52 5.87 -5.52
C LYS A 244 -2.65 6.50 -4.41
N PRO A 245 -1.49 7.10 -4.75
CA PRO A 245 -0.68 7.86 -3.81
C PRO A 245 -1.47 8.90 -3.03
N ASN A 246 -1.24 8.99 -1.72
CA ASN A 246 -1.88 9.96 -0.84
C ASN A 246 -1.12 11.29 -0.88
N VAL A 247 -1.38 12.11 -1.88
CA VAL A 247 -0.64 13.36 -2.14
C VAL A 247 -1.54 14.59 -2.25
N GLY A 248 -2.84 14.48 -1.97
CA GLY A 248 -3.80 15.58 -2.14
C GLY A 248 -3.48 16.82 -1.30
N PHE A 249 -2.98 16.64 -0.08
CA PHE A 249 -2.60 17.74 0.83
C PHE A 249 -1.37 18.54 0.37
N ILE A 250 -0.74 18.15 -0.74
CA ILE A 250 0.45 18.80 -1.30
C ILE A 250 0.03 19.85 -2.36
N GLU A 251 -1.22 19.86 -2.78
CA GLU A 251 -1.74 20.87 -3.71
C GLU A 251 -1.50 22.28 -3.16
N GLY A 252 -0.99 23.18 -4.01
CA GLY A 252 -0.60 24.54 -3.63
C GLY A 252 0.77 24.69 -2.94
N SER A 253 1.50 23.60 -2.65
CA SER A 253 2.81 23.66 -1.99
C SER A 253 4.02 23.84 -2.93
N HIS A 254 3.78 23.92 -4.25
CA HIS A 254 4.80 23.93 -5.31
C HIS A 254 5.67 22.66 -5.40
N ILE A 255 5.39 21.61 -4.63
CA ILE A 255 6.05 20.31 -4.76
C ILE A 255 5.52 19.60 -6.02
N ASN A 256 6.43 19.12 -6.86
CA ASN A 256 6.12 18.44 -8.11
C ASN A 256 5.51 17.06 -7.85
N ILE A 257 4.39 16.77 -8.52
CA ILE A 257 3.65 15.50 -8.41
C ILE A 257 3.45 14.90 -9.79
N ASN A 258 3.77 13.62 -9.94
CA ASN A 258 3.34 12.81 -11.07
C ASN A 258 3.19 11.35 -10.62
N ASN A 259 1.93 10.93 -10.44
CA ASN A 259 1.57 9.63 -9.85
C ASN A 259 2.33 9.35 -8.54
N GLY A 260 2.44 10.38 -7.69
CA GLY A 260 3.25 10.41 -6.47
C GLY A 260 4.13 11.67 -6.41
N VAL A 261 4.71 11.94 -5.24
CA VAL A 261 5.68 13.04 -5.03
C VAL A 261 6.94 12.73 -5.83
N ILE A 262 7.30 13.60 -6.77
CA ILE A 262 8.49 13.41 -7.61
C ILE A 262 9.72 13.63 -6.74
N VAL A 263 10.61 12.63 -6.73
CA VAL A 263 11.91 12.72 -6.05
C VAL A 263 13.07 12.43 -6.98
N ASN A 264 14.23 13.00 -6.68
CA ASN A 264 15.49 12.69 -7.36
C ASN A 264 16.16 11.43 -6.75
N ASN A 265 17.39 11.11 -7.20
CA ASN A 265 18.14 9.96 -6.68
C ASN A 265 18.64 10.12 -5.23
N GLN A 266 18.47 11.31 -4.63
CA GLN A 266 18.70 11.59 -3.21
C GLN A 266 17.42 11.54 -2.38
N LEU A 267 16.29 11.14 -3.01
CA LEU A 267 14.95 11.10 -2.44
C LEU A 267 14.42 12.49 -2.03
N LYS A 268 15.05 13.57 -2.55
CA LYS A 268 14.63 14.96 -2.37
C LYS A 268 13.56 15.34 -3.38
N THR A 269 12.60 16.15 -2.95
CA THR A 269 11.66 16.82 -3.86
C THR A 269 12.36 18.00 -4.58
N ASN A 270 11.60 18.80 -5.34
CA ASN A 270 12.09 20.07 -5.90
C ASN A 270 12.17 21.20 -4.86
N ILE A 271 11.67 20.98 -3.63
CA ILE A 271 11.76 21.91 -2.51
C ILE A 271 12.80 21.40 -1.52
N ASP A 272 13.67 22.29 -1.07
CA ASP A 272 14.73 21.96 -0.12
C ASP A 272 14.16 21.44 1.21
N ASN A 273 14.91 20.53 1.85
CA ASN A 273 14.57 19.89 3.11
C ASN A 273 13.26 19.07 3.11
N ILE A 274 12.65 18.84 1.94
CA ILE A 274 11.48 17.99 1.78
C ILE A 274 11.85 16.73 0.99
N TYR A 275 11.53 15.58 1.57
CA TYR A 275 11.85 14.25 1.08
C TYR A 275 10.58 13.41 0.97
N ALA A 276 10.61 12.35 0.17
CA ALA A 276 9.51 11.38 0.12
C ALA A 276 10.00 9.95 -0.11
N LEU A 277 9.29 8.96 0.47
CA LEU A 277 9.57 7.53 0.27
C LEU A 277 8.32 6.64 0.41
N GLY A 278 8.36 5.46 -0.20
CA GLY A 278 7.27 4.50 -0.17
C GLY A 278 6.23 4.76 -1.26
N ASP A 279 5.01 4.24 -1.05
CA ASP A 279 3.93 4.28 -2.05
C ASP A 279 3.51 5.70 -2.47
N CYS A 280 3.83 6.73 -1.68
CA CYS A 280 3.54 8.11 -2.02
C CYS A 280 4.61 8.75 -2.94
N ALA A 281 5.80 8.17 -3.05
CA ALA A 281 6.93 8.74 -3.77
C ALA A 281 7.07 8.14 -5.18
N SER A 282 7.48 8.98 -6.13
CA SER A 282 7.69 8.68 -7.54
C SER A 282 9.13 9.01 -7.92
N TYR A 283 9.91 7.99 -8.29
CA TYR A 283 11.28 8.12 -8.79
C TYR A 283 11.34 7.64 -10.23
N LYS A 284 11.81 8.51 -11.14
CA LYS A 284 11.80 8.26 -12.61
C LYS A 284 10.43 7.82 -13.14
N GLY A 285 9.35 8.39 -12.60
CA GLY A 285 7.97 8.08 -13.00
C GLY A 285 7.41 6.75 -12.46
N LYS A 286 8.16 6.04 -11.60
CA LYS A 286 7.72 4.79 -10.96
C LYS A 286 7.54 4.99 -9.46
N THR A 287 6.47 4.44 -8.90
CA THR A 287 6.23 4.45 -7.46
C THR A 287 7.19 3.54 -6.70
N ILE A 288 7.63 3.97 -5.52
CA ILE A 288 8.59 3.27 -4.65
C ILE A 288 7.83 2.28 -3.73
N SER A 289 7.19 1.27 -4.31
CA SER A 289 6.29 0.34 -3.60
C SER A 289 6.94 -1.00 -3.23
N ASN A 290 8.05 -0.97 -2.48
CA ASN A 290 8.76 -2.19 -2.06
C ASN A 290 9.39 -2.06 -0.67
N LEU A 291 9.15 -3.03 0.22
CA LEU A 291 9.61 -2.98 1.61
C LEU A 291 11.14 -3.05 1.76
N GLN A 292 11.83 -3.83 0.92
CA GLN A 292 13.31 -3.88 0.94
C GLN A 292 13.87 -2.53 0.50
N PHE A 293 13.26 -1.93 -0.52
CA PHE A 293 13.72 -0.66 -1.06
C PHE A 293 13.41 0.52 -0.12
N ILE A 294 12.32 0.47 0.66
CA ILE A 294 11.97 1.47 1.68
C ILE A 294 13.11 1.66 2.69
N ASN A 295 13.73 0.58 3.18
CA ASN A 295 14.82 0.69 4.16
C ASN A 295 16.05 1.39 3.58
N LYS A 296 16.40 1.10 2.30
CA LYS A 296 17.47 1.81 1.59
C LYS A 296 17.16 3.29 1.41
N CYS A 297 15.92 3.61 0.99
CA CYS A 297 15.47 4.99 0.84
C CYS A 297 15.50 5.76 2.17
N ALA A 298 15.07 5.13 3.26
CA ALA A 298 15.08 5.73 4.60
C ALA A 298 16.50 6.09 5.07
N LEU A 299 17.48 5.22 4.82
CA LEU A 299 18.90 5.50 5.11
C LEU A 299 19.38 6.71 4.32
N ILE A 300 19.16 6.74 3.01
CA ILE A 300 19.59 7.85 2.14
C ILE A 300 18.94 9.18 2.58
N ILE A 301 17.63 9.17 2.88
CA ILE A 301 16.94 10.36 3.40
C ILE A 301 17.58 10.82 4.70
N SER A 302 17.80 9.91 5.66
CA SER A 302 18.40 10.28 6.95
C SER A 302 19.80 10.86 6.77
N GLU A 303 20.63 10.30 5.90
CA GLU A 303 21.97 10.80 5.59
C GLU A 303 21.92 12.19 4.93
N ASN A 304 20.95 12.41 4.05
CA ASN A 304 20.77 13.68 3.35
C ASN A 304 20.09 14.77 4.19
N ILE A 305 19.39 14.43 5.27
CA ILE A 305 18.94 15.40 6.28
C ILE A 305 20.14 15.96 7.05
N PHE A 306 21.20 15.15 7.21
CA PHE A 306 22.45 15.55 7.88
C PHE A 306 23.60 15.77 6.89
N ASP A 307 23.29 16.28 5.69
CA ASP A 307 24.24 16.77 4.68
C ASP A 307 25.31 15.77 4.15
N LYS A 308 25.08 14.46 4.29
CA LYS A 308 26.03 13.44 3.79
C LYS A 308 25.98 13.20 2.28
N LYS A 309 25.02 13.77 1.56
CA LYS A 309 24.86 13.73 0.08
C LYS A 309 24.76 12.32 -0.54
N SER A 310 24.23 11.35 0.19
CA SER A 310 23.95 9.99 -0.27
C SER A 310 22.97 9.92 -1.43
N LYS A 311 23.10 8.88 -2.27
CA LYS A 311 22.29 8.69 -3.48
C LYS A 311 21.92 7.22 -3.70
N LEU A 312 20.87 6.98 -4.47
CA LEU A 312 20.51 5.65 -5.00
C LEU A 312 21.49 5.27 -6.12
N GLU A 313 22.43 4.36 -5.84
CA GLU A 313 23.43 3.90 -6.81
C GLU A 313 22.98 2.67 -7.63
N GLU A 314 22.12 1.82 -7.07
CA GLU A 314 21.55 0.65 -7.74
C GLU A 314 20.03 0.63 -7.62
N ASN A 315 19.38 0.46 -8.78
CA ASN A 315 17.94 0.54 -8.98
C ASN A 315 17.25 -0.83 -9.01
N ASN A 316 17.95 -1.89 -8.61
CA ASN A 316 17.36 -3.22 -8.59
C ASN A 316 16.61 -3.45 -7.29
N TYR A 317 15.36 -3.92 -7.39
CA TYR A 317 14.62 -4.44 -6.26
C TYR A 317 13.99 -5.78 -6.62
N ASN A 318 13.85 -6.62 -5.62
CA ASN A 318 13.22 -7.92 -5.76
C ASN A 318 11.74 -7.80 -5.39
N LEU A 319 10.87 -8.18 -6.32
CA LEU A 319 9.46 -8.42 -6.05
C LEU A 319 9.28 -9.89 -5.68
N PHE A 320 8.73 -10.12 -4.50
CA PHE A 320 8.38 -11.45 -4.02
C PHE A 320 6.89 -11.64 -4.18
N ILE A 321 6.48 -12.66 -4.93
CA ILE A 321 5.07 -12.98 -5.17
C ILE A 321 4.74 -14.31 -4.48
N LYS A 322 3.85 -14.25 -3.48
CA LYS A 322 3.50 -15.38 -2.60
C LYS A 322 2.40 -16.27 -3.19
N VAL A 323 2.63 -16.78 -4.41
CA VAL A 323 1.74 -17.75 -5.08
C VAL A 323 2.44 -19.11 -5.08
N GLY A 324 2.17 -19.89 -4.03
CA GLY A 324 2.80 -21.20 -3.79
C GLY A 324 4.24 -21.16 -3.32
N LEU A 325 4.83 -22.35 -3.21
CA LEU A 325 6.25 -22.55 -2.89
C LEU A 325 6.94 -23.22 -4.08
N PRO A 326 8.18 -22.83 -4.42
CA PRO A 326 8.94 -21.72 -3.81
C PRO A 326 8.32 -20.35 -4.15
N ILE A 327 8.53 -19.36 -3.28
CA ILE A 327 8.09 -17.97 -3.52
C ILE A 327 8.78 -17.47 -4.79
N ILE A 328 8.00 -16.88 -5.70
CA ILE A 328 8.53 -16.33 -6.95
C ILE A 328 9.28 -15.04 -6.61
N ASN A 329 10.55 -14.99 -7.02
CA ASN A 329 11.40 -13.82 -6.86
C ASN A 329 11.73 -13.26 -8.25
N GLN A 330 11.32 -12.03 -8.51
CA GLN A 330 11.61 -11.34 -9.77
C GLN A 330 12.35 -10.03 -9.47
N THR A 331 13.53 -9.87 -10.06
CA THR A 331 14.30 -8.61 -9.98
C THR A 331 13.77 -7.61 -11.00
N PHE A 332 13.62 -6.36 -10.58
CA PHE A 332 13.22 -5.21 -11.40
C PHE A 332 14.22 -4.08 -11.28
N THR A 333 14.46 -3.38 -12.39
CA THR A 333 15.24 -2.14 -12.41
C THR A 333 14.30 -0.93 -12.47
N ILE A 334 14.49 0.04 -11.56
CA ILE A 334 13.80 1.34 -11.56
C ILE A 334 14.36 2.25 -12.64
#